data_AF-A0A649WI46-F1
#
_entry.id   AF-A0A649WI46-F1
#
_cell.length_a   1.000
_cell.length_b   1.000
_cell.length_c   1.000
_cell.angle_alpha   90.00
_cell.angle_beta   90.00
_cell.angle_gamma   90.00
#
_symmetry.space_group_name_H-M   'P 1'
#
loop_
_entity.id
_entity.type
_entity.pdbx_description
1 polymer ?
#
loop_
_entity_poly.entity_id
_entity_poly.type
_entity_poly.pdbx_seq_one_letter_code
_entity_poly.pdbx_strand_id
1 'polypeptide(L)'
;MNFILLIIILSITIYNLTGIYFVIPFLIAIFNFFIASINLENKHEHEKFNYLFAKYLSLSIIIIILYINMKILIDNYFIFKLTKLAYVIPVSIDRISYLKQFVQYDFFIFTKGLHTWFYFTDEIEIKKFLSNLDWNKTYVLNLELVISDFNDDDEFPVITLCEPILINKYSNSNVISKFILNQINLATNKFNLEYEYLQKMRLTKGAPYIYGKYSEIRIF
;
A
#
# COMPACT_ATOMS: atom_id res chain seq x y z
N MET A 1 -40.98 15.83 12.99
CA MET A 1 -39.92 16.61 12.30
C MET A 1 -38.55 15.90 12.31
N ASN A 2 -38.11 15.30 13.42
CA ASN A 2 -36.78 14.64 13.51
C ASN A 2 -36.59 13.41 12.62
N PHE A 3 -37.64 12.65 12.33
CA PHE A 3 -37.51 11.40 11.58
C PHE A 3 -37.25 11.61 10.08
N ILE A 4 -37.92 12.59 9.47
CA ILE A 4 -37.72 12.95 8.06
C ILE A 4 -36.31 13.49 7.84
N LEU A 5 -35.82 14.34 8.77
CA LEU A 5 -34.46 14.86 8.72
C LEU A 5 -33.42 13.72 8.82
N LEU A 6 -33.66 12.72 9.68
CA LEU A 6 -32.80 11.54 9.80
C LEU A 6 -32.73 10.72 8.49
N ILE A 7 -33.87 10.49 7.84
CA ILE A 7 -33.92 9.80 6.54
C ILE A 7 -33.15 10.58 5.48
N ILE A 8 -33.32 11.90 5.43
CA ILE A 8 -32.63 12.76 4.47
C ILE A 8 -31.11 12.71 4.70
N ILE A 9 -30.66 12.84 5.96
CA ILE A 9 -29.24 12.74 6.31
C ILE A 9 -28.68 11.36 5.92
N LEU A 10 -29.37 10.27 6.29
CA LEU A 10 -28.98 8.91 5.93
C LEU A 10 -28.88 8.72 4.42
N SER A 11 -29.86 9.21 3.66
CA SER A 11 -29.89 9.11 2.21
C SER A 11 -28.77 9.90 1.54
N ILE A 12 -28.42 11.08 2.06
CA ILE A 12 -27.28 11.88 1.59
C ILE A 12 -25.97 11.15 1.88
N THR A 13 -25.79 10.59 3.09
CA THR A 13 -24.60 9.78 3.39
C THR A 13 -24.49 8.57 2.49
N ILE A 14 -25.58 7.82 2.27
CA ILE A 14 -25.59 6.64 1.39
C ILE A 14 -25.28 7.04 -0.06
N TYR A 15 -25.87 8.13 -0.55
CA TYR A 15 -25.61 8.69 -1.89
C TYR A 15 -24.12 8.99 -2.10
N ASN A 16 -23.51 9.71 -1.15
CA ASN A 16 -22.10 10.09 -1.23
C ASN A 16 -21.15 8.87 -1.17
N LEU A 17 -21.60 7.76 -0.58
CA LEU A 17 -20.78 6.56 -0.39
C LEU A 17 -20.90 5.55 -1.53
N THR A 18 -22.08 5.42 -2.13
CA THR A 18 -22.40 4.27 -3.02
C THR A 18 -23.11 4.66 -4.32
N GLY A 19 -23.41 5.95 -4.50
CA GLY A 19 -24.10 6.47 -5.68
C GLY A 19 -25.60 6.18 -5.69
N ILE A 20 -26.26 6.63 -6.77
CA ILE A 20 -27.73 6.71 -6.84
C ILE A 20 -28.45 5.35 -6.80
N TYR A 21 -27.76 4.28 -7.22
CA TYR A 21 -28.32 2.93 -7.35
C TYR A 21 -28.66 2.26 -6.01
N PHE A 22 -28.04 2.67 -4.90
CA PHE A 22 -28.33 2.15 -3.56
C PHE A 22 -29.31 3.03 -2.76
N VAL A 23 -29.45 4.30 -3.15
CA VAL A 23 -30.35 5.26 -2.48
C VAL A 23 -31.82 4.98 -2.81
N ILE A 24 -32.12 4.66 -4.07
CA ILE A 24 -33.49 4.41 -4.52
C ILE A 24 -34.10 3.17 -3.83
N PRO A 25 -33.43 2.00 -3.79
CA PRO A 25 -33.95 0.84 -3.06
C PRO A 25 -34.08 1.07 -1.55
N PHE A 26 -33.17 1.85 -0.95
CA PHE A 26 -33.22 2.21 0.47
C PHE A 26 -34.44 3.07 0.80
N LEU A 27 -34.70 4.10 -0.01
CA LEU A 27 -35.88 4.97 0.15
C LEU A 27 -37.18 4.18 -0.03
N ILE A 28 -37.27 3.31 -1.04
CA ILE A 28 -38.43 2.44 -1.27
C ILE A 28 -38.66 1.51 -0.07
N ALA A 29 -37.61 0.89 0.46
CA ALA A 29 -37.71 0.00 1.61
C ALA A 29 -38.16 0.74 2.88
N ILE A 30 -37.64 1.95 3.13
CA ILE A 30 -38.10 2.79 4.25
C ILE A 30 -39.58 3.15 4.08
N PHE A 31 -39.98 3.57 2.87
CA PHE A 31 -41.36 3.97 2.61
C PHE A 31 -42.33 2.80 2.82
N ASN A 32 -41.97 1.61 2.31
CA ASN A 32 -42.74 0.37 2.51
C ASN A 32 -42.80 -0.02 4.00
N PHE A 33 -41.71 0.13 4.75
CA PHE A 33 -41.70 -0.12 6.18
C PHE A 33 -42.67 0.78 6.94
N PHE A 34 -42.74 2.07 6.57
CA PHE A 34 -43.65 3.03 7.18
C PHE A 34 -45.11 2.75 6.85
N ILE A 35 -45.43 2.56 5.55
CA ILE A 35 -46.79 2.23 5.10
C ILE A 35 -47.27 0.93 5.76
N ALA A 36 -46.39 -0.09 5.81
CA ALA A 36 -46.72 -1.35 6.45
C ALA A 36 -46.96 -1.20 7.95
N SER A 37 -46.18 -0.36 8.64
CA SER A 37 -46.34 -0.12 10.08
C SER A 37 -47.63 0.64 10.41
N ILE A 38 -48.00 1.67 9.62
CA ILE A 38 -49.23 2.45 9.82
C ILE A 38 -50.47 1.57 9.57
N ASN A 39 -50.46 0.77 8.51
CA ASN A 39 -51.60 -0.08 8.16
C ASN A 39 -51.79 -1.29 9.10
N LEU A 40 -50.79 -1.61 9.91
CA LEU A 40 -50.82 -2.71 10.88
C LEU A 40 -51.72 -2.42 12.09
N GLU A 41 -51.87 -1.14 12.47
CA GLU A 41 -52.64 -0.73 13.64
C GLU A 41 -54.17 -0.84 13.44
N ASN A 42 -54.66 -0.86 12.19
CA ASN A 42 -56.08 -0.65 11.89
C ASN A 42 -56.81 -1.80 11.16
N LYS A 43 -56.23 -3.01 11.04
CA LYS A 43 -56.77 -4.07 10.15
C LYS A 43 -57.06 -5.42 10.83
N HIS A 44 -57.92 -6.23 10.20
CA HIS A 44 -58.28 -7.59 10.65
C HIS A 44 -57.11 -8.59 10.50
N GLU A 45 -57.16 -9.71 11.24
CA GLU A 45 -56.04 -10.65 11.45
C GLU A 45 -55.36 -11.16 10.16
N HIS A 46 -56.12 -11.50 9.12
CA HIS A 46 -55.54 -11.99 7.86
C HIS A 46 -54.76 -10.91 7.08
N GLU A 47 -55.19 -9.65 7.15
CA GLU A 47 -54.47 -8.56 6.50
C GLU A 47 -53.24 -8.15 7.31
N LYS A 48 -53.29 -8.25 8.66
CA LYS A 48 -52.14 -7.99 9.54
C LYS A 48 -50.91 -8.82 9.17
N PHE A 49 -51.10 -10.08 8.74
CA PHE A 49 -49.99 -10.95 8.33
C PHE A 49 -49.23 -10.37 7.13
N ASN A 50 -49.92 -9.88 6.10
CA ASN A 50 -49.30 -9.30 4.92
C ASN A 50 -48.49 -8.03 5.26
N TYR A 51 -49.00 -7.19 6.16
CA TYR A 51 -48.28 -6.00 6.61
C TYR A 51 -47.09 -6.34 7.52
N LEU A 52 -47.21 -7.35 8.38
CA LEU A 52 -46.07 -7.88 9.15
C LEU A 52 -44.98 -8.39 8.22
N PHE A 53 -45.34 -9.19 7.22
CA PHE A 53 -44.40 -9.70 6.23
C PHE A 53 -43.71 -8.58 5.45
N ALA A 54 -44.47 -7.60 4.93
CA ALA A 54 -43.92 -6.45 4.23
C ALA A 54 -42.97 -5.62 5.12
N LYS A 55 -43.28 -5.48 6.41
CA LYS A 55 -42.44 -4.78 7.38
C LYS A 55 -41.11 -5.51 7.62
N TYR A 56 -41.13 -6.82 7.84
CA TYR A 56 -39.91 -7.61 8.03
C TYR A 56 -39.06 -7.67 6.77
N LEU A 57 -39.68 -7.83 5.60
CA LEU A 57 -38.98 -7.80 4.31
C LEU A 57 -38.27 -6.45 4.11
N SER A 58 -38.97 -5.35 4.35
CA SER A 58 -38.40 -4.00 4.24
C SER A 58 -37.23 -3.78 5.19
N LEU A 59 -37.34 -4.27 6.44
CA LEU A 59 -36.27 -4.21 7.42
C LEU A 59 -35.02 -5.00 6.95
N SER A 60 -35.23 -6.19 6.39
CA SER A 60 -34.14 -7.02 5.90
C SER A 60 -33.37 -6.37 4.74
N ILE A 61 -34.08 -5.71 3.82
CA ILE A 61 -33.50 -4.95 2.72
C ILE A 61 -32.66 -3.77 3.25
N ILE A 62 -33.18 -3.04 4.24
CA ILE A 62 -32.45 -1.93 4.88
C ILE A 62 -31.15 -2.43 5.50
N ILE A 63 -31.17 -3.55 6.23
CA ILE A 63 -29.98 -4.13 6.86
C ILE A 63 -28.95 -4.56 5.81
N ILE A 64 -29.38 -5.19 4.71
CA ILE A 64 -28.49 -5.62 3.63
C ILE A 64 -27.82 -4.42 2.96
N ILE A 65 -28.58 -3.36 2.66
CA ILE A 65 -28.04 -2.14 2.06
C ILE A 65 -27.03 -1.47 3.00
N LEU A 66 -27.33 -1.37 4.29
CA LEU A 66 -26.40 -0.83 5.29
C LEU A 66 -25.12 -1.68 5.40
N TYR A 67 -25.24 -3.00 5.39
CA TYR A 67 -24.09 -3.91 5.40
C TYR A 67 -23.20 -3.72 4.18
N ILE A 68 -23.78 -3.69 2.97
CA ILE A 68 -23.06 -3.45 1.72
C ILE A 68 -22.38 -2.08 1.74
N ASN A 69 -23.07 -1.04 2.18
CA ASN A 69 -22.51 0.31 2.29
C ASN A 69 -21.36 0.37 3.29
N MET A 70 -21.48 -0.28 4.44
CA MET A 70 -20.40 -0.35 5.43
C MET A 70 -19.19 -1.10 4.90
N LYS A 71 -19.40 -2.19 4.14
CA LYS A 71 -18.32 -2.93 3.50
C LYS A 71 -17.60 -2.08 2.44
N ILE A 72 -18.35 -1.41 1.56
CA ILE A 72 -17.80 -0.47 0.57
C ILE A 72 -17.06 0.68 1.25
N LEU A 73 -17.56 1.19 2.37
CA LEU A 73 -16.90 2.27 3.13
C LEU A 73 -15.58 1.80 3.73
N ILE A 74 -15.53 0.60 4.30
CA ILE A 74 -14.30 -0.01 4.82
C ILE A 74 -13.30 -0.21 3.67
N ASP A 75 -13.73 -0.80 2.55
CA ASP A 75 -12.88 -1.08 1.39
C ASP A 75 -12.36 0.23 0.76
N ASN A 76 -13.22 1.23 0.55
CA ASN A 76 -12.83 2.52 -0.03
C ASN A 76 -12.02 3.39 0.92
N TYR A 77 -12.31 3.39 2.23
CA TYR A 77 -11.50 4.11 3.22
C TYR A 77 -10.09 3.50 3.30
N PHE A 78 -9.99 2.19 3.21
CA PHE A 78 -8.71 1.48 3.14
C PHE A 78 -7.93 1.84 1.88
N ILE A 79 -8.57 1.76 0.69
CA ILE A 79 -7.96 2.14 -0.60
C ILE A 79 -7.58 3.61 -0.63
N PHE A 80 -8.40 4.52 -0.09
CA PHE A 80 -8.11 5.96 -0.04
C PHE A 80 -6.95 6.29 0.91
N LYS A 81 -6.84 5.60 2.05
CA LYS A 81 -5.70 5.74 2.96
C LYS A 81 -4.40 5.20 2.33
N LEU A 82 -4.49 4.11 1.56
CA LEU A 82 -3.36 3.49 0.85
C LEU A 82 -2.88 4.31 -0.36
N THR A 83 -3.80 4.83 -1.18
CA THR A 83 -3.44 5.71 -2.31
C THR A 83 -2.83 7.02 -1.82
N LYS A 84 -3.35 7.60 -0.74
CA LYS A 84 -2.72 8.78 -0.09
C LYS A 84 -1.36 8.43 0.51
N LEU A 85 -1.17 7.21 1.03
CA LEU A 85 0.15 6.73 1.46
C LEU A 85 1.13 6.69 0.29
N ALA A 86 0.75 6.09 -0.86
CA ALA A 86 1.61 5.99 -2.05
C ALA A 86 2.03 7.35 -2.63
N TYR A 87 1.16 8.36 -2.56
CA TYR A 87 1.45 9.74 -2.99
C TYR A 87 2.23 10.56 -1.96
N VAL A 88 2.18 10.21 -0.67
CA VAL A 88 2.67 11.05 0.45
C VAL A 88 3.85 10.42 1.19
N ILE A 89 4.43 9.31 0.74
CA ILE A 89 5.69 8.84 1.34
C ILE A 89 6.74 9.93 1.10
N PRO A 90 7.27 10.60 2.14
CA PRO A 90 8.39 11.52 1.96
C PRO A 90 9.61 10.65 1.71
N VAL A 91 9.79 10.21 0.48
CA VAL A 91 10.82 9.24 0.13
C VAL A 91 12.17 9.95 0.14
N SER A 92 13.00 9.61 1.13
CA SER A 92 14.44 9.81 1.15
C SER A 92 15.00 11.17 0.71
N ILE A 93 14.29 12.27 0.99
CA ILE A 93 14.83 13.63 0.77
C ILE A 93 15.97 13.90 1.76
N ASP A 94 15.74 13.63 3.05
CA ASP A 94 16.72 13.85 4.12
C ASP A 94 16.99 12.59 4.98
N ARG A 95 16.18 11.53 4.84
CA ARG A 95 16.29 10.31 5.67
C ARG A 95 15.86 9.05 4.92
N ILE A 96 16.54 7.94 5.16
CA ILE A 96 16.17 6.64 4.57
C ILE A 96 14.82 6.18 5.13
N SER A 97 13.89 5.91 4.22
CA SER A 97 12.55 5.42 4.54
C SER A 97 12.49 3.91 4.32
N TYR A 98 12.11 3.14 5.34
CA TYR A 98 12.01 1.69 5.24
C TYR A 98 10.59 1.27 4.90
N LEU A 99 10.43 0.22 4.09
CA LEU A 99 9.11 -0.31 3.74
C LEU A 99 8.29 -0.68 5.00
N LYS A 100 8.93 -1.31 6.00
CA LYS A 100 8.28 -1.73 7.25
C LYS A 100 7.65 -0.59 8.06
N GLN A 101 8.08 0.65 7.85
CA GLN A 101 7.51 1.82 8.55
C GLN A 101 6.11 2.16 8.04
N PHE A 102 5.80 1.77 6.82
CA PHE A 102 4.53 2.05 6.15
C PHE A 102 3.64 0.82 6.06
N VAL A 103 4.25 -0.36 6.13
CA VAL A 103 3.60 -1.63 5.85
C VAL A 103 3.90 -2.62 6.97
N GLN A 104 2.87 -2.97 7.73
CA GLN A 104 2.93 -4.00 8.77
C GLN A 104 2.41 -5.36 8.28
N TYR A 105 1.77 -5.42 7.10
CA TYR A 105 1.10 -6.61 6.53
C TYR A 105 1.30 -6.69 5.00
N ASP A 106 1.41 -7.90 4.45
CA ASP A 106 1.96 -8.25 3.11
C ASP A 106 1.13 -7.85 1.86
N PHE A 107 0.26 -6.84 1.90
CA PHE A 107 -0.70 -6.55 0.81
C PHE A 107 -0.12 -5.82 -0.43
N PHE A 108 1.13 -6.08 -0.81
CA PHE A 108 1.76 -5.44 -1.97
C PHE A 108 2.14 -6.47 -3.03
N ILE A 109 1.71 -6.23 -4.27
CA ILE A 109 2.20 -7.00 -5.41
C ILE A 109 3.40 -6.25 -5.97
N PHE A 110 4.59 -6.78 -5.69
CA PHE A 110 5.80 -6.32 -6.35
C PHE A 110 5.80 -6.84 -7.79
N THR A 111 6.01 -5.94 -8.75
CA THR A 111 6.29 -6.35 -10.12
C THR A 111 7.63 -7.08 -10.18
N LYS A 112 7.86 -7.86 -11.25
CA LYS A 112 9.16 -8.53 -11.48
C LYS A 112 10.28 -7.51 -11.28
N GLY A 113 11.12 -7.76 -10.28
CA GLY A 113 12.18 -6.86 -9.88
C GLY A 113 13.17 -6.62 -11.01
N LEU A 114 13.51 -5.35 -11.23
CA LEU A 114 14.64 -4.96 -12.06
C LEU A 114 15.91 -4.98 -11.20
N HIS A 115 17.03 -5.15 -11.88
CA HIS A 115 18.32 -5.32 -11.26
C HIS A 115 19.25 -4.23 -11.78
N THR A 116 19.93 -3.55 -10.87
CA THR A 116 20.93 -2.54 -11.18
C THR A 116 22.14 -2.76 -10.30
N TRP A 117 23.32 -2.58 -10.89
CA TRP A 117 24.57 -2.62 -10.15
C TRP A 117 24.98 -1.20 -9.79
N PHE A 118 25.48 -1.03 -8.58
CA PHE A 118 26.11 0.19 -8.14
C PHE A 118 27.56 -0.09 -7.82
N TYR A 119 28.42 0.76 -8.36
CA TYR A 119 29.81 0.86 -7.99
C TYR A 119 29.92 1.59 -6.65
N PHE A 120 30.90 1.18 -5.88
CA PHE A 120 31.02 1.49 -4.46
C PHE A 120 30.92 3.01 -4.19
N THR A 121 29.85 3.40 -3.49
CA THR A 121 29.57 4.79 -3.01
C THR A 121 29.48 5.89 -4.07
N ASP A 122 29.41 5.54 -5.35
CA ASP A 122 29.32 6.58 -6.37
C ASP A 122 27.93 7.24 -6.33
N GLU A 123 27.89 8.43 -5.72
CA GLU A 123 26.70 9.27 -5.70
C GLU A 123 26.21 9.54 -7.14
N ILE A 124 27.13 9.64 -8.11
CA ILE A 124 26.81 9.89 -9.52
C ILE A 124 26.01 8.72 -10.09
N GLU A 125 26.38 7.48 -9.78
CA GLU A 125 25.62 6.32 -10.23
C GLU A 125 24.25 6.21 -9.60
N ILE A 126 24.17 6.44 -8.29
CA ILE A 126 22.88 6.48 -7.59
C ILE A 126 22.01 7.57 -8.21
N LYS A 127 22.56 8.75 -8.47
CA LYS A 127 21.84 9.85 -9.12
C LYS A 127 21.36 9.48 -10.52
N LYS A 128 22.20 8.85 -11.34
CA LYS A 128 21.82 8.35 -12.67
C LYS A 128 20.69 7.32 -12.57
N PHE A 129 20.81 6.36 -11.68
CA PHE A 129 19.76 5.38 -11.40
C PHE A 129 18.43 6.04 -11.02
N LEU A 130 18.44 6.95 -10.03
CA LEU A 130 17.24 7.65 -9.60
C LEU A 130 16.62 8.48 -10.74
N SER A 131 17.45 9.09 -11.59
CA SER A 131 16.96 9.87 -12.73
C SER A 131 16.19 9.05 -13.77
N ASN A 132 16.48 7.74 -13.88
CA ASN A 132 15.82 6.81 -14.78
C ASN A 132 14.49 6.27 -14.24
N LEU A 133 14.16 6.51 -12.97
CA LEU A 133 12.89 6.09 -12.39
C LEU A 133 11.74 6.98 -12.89
N ASP A 134 10.57 6.36 -13.06
CA ASP A 134 9.34 7.11 -13.35
C ASP A 134 9.03 8.11 -12.24
N TRP A 135 8.68 9.34 -12.63
CA TRP A 135 8.49 10.47 -11.71
C TRP A 135 7.28 10.31 -10.78
N ASN A 136 6.28 9.52 -11.16
CA ASN A 136 5.03 9.31 -10.43
C ASN A 136 4.99 7.96 -9.68
N LYS A 137 6.13 7.27 -9.53
CA LYS A 137 6.18 5.95 -8.92
C LYS A 137 7.16 5.89 -7.76
N THR A 138 6.85 4.98 -6.84
CA THR A 138 7.70 4.62 -5.70
C THR A 138 8.13 3.16 -5.86
N TYR A 139 9.39 2.90 -5.57
CA TYR A 139 10.00 1.60 -5.71
C TYR A 139 10.54 1.14 -4.35
N VAL A 140 10.52 -0.18 -4.14
CA VAL A 140 11.30 -0.81 -3.09
C VAL A 140 12.68 -1.11 -3.65
N LEU A 141 13.73 -0.81 -2.91
CA LEU A 141 15.11 -1.17 -3.20
C LEU A 141 15.64 -2.10 -2.10
N ASN A 142 16.13 -3.25 -2.53
CA ASN A 142 16.91 -4.18 -1.72
C ASN A 142 18.38 -4.05 -2.12
N LEU A 143 19.25 -4.02 -1.12
CA LEU A 143 20.68 -3.81 -1.31
C LEU A 143 21.44 -5.03 -0.81
N GLU A 144 22.27 -5.59 -1.67
CA GLU A 144 23.09 -6.76 -1.40
C GLU A 144 24.55 -6.46 -1.73
N LEU A 145 25.45 -6.90 -0.87
CA LEU A 145 26.90 -6.86 -1.08
C LEU A 145 27.34 -8.19 -1.66
N VAL A 146 28.01 -8.16 -2.82
CA VAL A 146 28.50 -9.36 -3.50
C VAL A 146 30.01 -9.49 -3.25
N ILE A 147 30.44 -10.66 -2.77
CA ILE A 147 31.78 -10.88 -2.16
C ILE A 147 32.68 -11.77 -3.04
N SER A 148 32.48 -11.79 -4.36
CA SER A 148 33.33 -12.57 -5.27
C SER A 148 33.39 -11.97 -6.67
N ASP A 149 34.49 -12.27 -7.38
CA ASP A 149 34.62 -11.96 -8.81
C ASP A 149 33.60 -12.77 -9.63
N PHE A 150 33.00 -12.09 -10.60
CA PHE A 150 32.06 -12.66 -11.56
C PHE A 150 32.75 -13.73 -12.42
N ASN A 151 32.45 -15.00 -12.17
CA ASN A 151 32.45 -16.04 -13.20
C ASN A 151 30.99 -16.46 -13.38
N ASP A 152 30.45 -16.24 -14.57
CA ASP A 152 29.02 -16.10 -14.91
C ASP A 152 28.06 -17.26 -14.57
N ASP A 153 28.43 -18.28 -13.79
CA ASP A 153 27.61 -19.49 -13.63
C ASP A 153 27.35 -19.97 -12.18
N ASP A 154 27.90 -19.35 -11.13
CA ASP A 154 27.72 -19.83 -9.74
C ASP A 154 26.95 -18.85 -8.82
N GLU A 155 26.08 -19.39 -7.95
CA GLU A 155 25.41 -18.64 -6.88
C GLU A 155 26.46 -18.02 -5.93
N PHE A 156 26.63 -16.70 -6.03
CA PHE A 156 27.61 -16.00 -5.21
C PHE A 156 27.10 -15.77 -3.78
N PRO A 157 27.99 -15.81 -2.77
CA PRO A 157 27.65 -15.39 -1.43
C PRO A 157 27.30 -13.90 -1.43
N VAL A 158 26.03 -13.60 -1.15
CA VAL A 158 25.52 -12.24 -1.00
C VAL A 158 25.23 -11.92 0.46
N ILE A 159 25.53 -10.70 0.87
CA ILE A 159 25.15 -10.19 2.19
C ILE A 159 24.11 -9.09 2.01
N THR A 160 22.90 -9.34 2.50
CA THR A 160 21.86 -8.31 2.56
C THR A 160 22.31 -7.18 3.49
N LEU A 161 22.39 -5.97 2.95
CA LEU A 161 22.93 -4.80 3.64
C LEU A 161 21.91 -4.18 4.59
N CYS A 162 20.63 -4.19 4.23
CA CYS A 162 19.57 -3.62 5.04
C CYS A 162 18.20 -4.22 4.69
N GLU A 163 17.22 -3.93 5.54
CA GLU A 163 15.83 -4.15 5.19
C GLU A 163 15.42 -3.31 3.96
N PRO A 164 14.36 -3.72 3.23
CA PRO A 164 13.89 -3.02 2.04
C PRO A 164 13.61 -1.53 2.28
N ILE A 165 14.21 -0.67 1.46
CA ILE A 165 14.04 0.78 1.54
C ILE A 165 13.15 1.29 0.41
N LEU A 166 12.51 2.44 0.63
CA LEU A 166 11.70 3.13 -0.34
C LEU A 166 12.52 4.19 -1.05
N ILE A 167 12.41 4.21 -2.37
CA ILE A 167 13.08 5.18 -3.26
C ILE A 167 12.12 5.66 -4.36
N ASN A 168 12.38 6.85 -4.87
CA ASN A 168 11.72 7.42 -6.04
C ASN A 168 12.71 8.33 -6.79
N LYS A 169 12.29 8.89 -7.92
CA LYS A 169 13.12 9.80 -8.73
C LYS A 169 13.69 11.00 -7.96
N TYR A 170 12.99 11.46 -6.91
CA TYR A 170 13.33 12.65 -6.14
C TYR A 170 14.10 12.36 -4.86
N SER A 171 14.43 11.09 -4.60
CA SER A 171 15.24 10.71 -3.45
C SER A 171 16.64 11.33 -3.54
N ASN A 172 17.25 11.65 -2.41
CA ASN A 172 18.54 12.31 -2.34
C ASN A 172 19.68 11.30 -2.50
N SER A 173 20.41 11.42 -3.62
CA SER A 173 21.55 10.54 -3.95
C SER A 173 22.64 10.53 -2.88
N ASN A 174 22.94 11.69 -2.29
CA ASN A 174 23.98 11.82 -1.26
C ASN A 174 23.58 11.09 0.02
N VAL A 175 22.31 11.23 0.44
CA VAL A 175 21.77 10.53 1.63
C VAL A 175 21.83 9.01 1.42
N ILE A 176 21.42 8.53 0.24
CA ILE A 176 21.47 7.10 -0.10
C ILE A 176 22.91 6.59 -0.16
N SER A 177 23.83 7.33 -0.79
CA SER A 177 25.25 6.95 -0.86
C SER A 177 25.88 6.81 0.53
N LYS A 178 25.69 7.80 1.40
CA LYS A 178 26.18 7.77 2.78
C LYS A 178 25.58 6.62 3.59
N PHE A 179 24.29 6.36 3.40
CA PHE A 179 23.62 5.24 4.04
C PHE A 179 24.22 3.90 3.62
N ILE A 180 24.37 3.70 2.31
CA ILE A 180 24.96 2.49 1.73
C ILE A 180 26.37 2.26 2.28
N LEU A 181 27.22 3.28 2.31
CA LEU A 181 28.57 3.18 2.88
C LEU A 181 28.54 2.72 4.34
N ASN A 182 27.63 3.29 5.14
CA ASN A 182 27.50 2.90 6.53
C ASN A 182 27.06 1.44 6.67
N GLN A 183 26.10 0.97 5.86
CA GLN A 183 25.66 -0.43 5.90
C GLN A 183 26.76 -1.39 5.49
N ILE A 184 27.59 -1.04 4.51
CA ILE A 184 28.75 -1.86 4.15
C ILE A 184 29.73 -1.95 5.32
N ASN A 185 30.07 -0.83 5.95
CA ASN A 185 30.97 -0.85 7.11
C ASN A 185 30.41 -1.74 8.23
N LEU A 186 29.10 -1.66 8.49
CA LEU A 186 28.42 -2.52 9.46
C LEU A 186 28.47 -4.00 9.06
N ALA A 187 28.22 -4.33 7.79
CA ALA A 187 28.29 -5.69 7.28
C ALA A 187 29.71 -6.25 7.36
N THR A 188 30.70 -5.52 6.87
CA THR A 188 32.13 -5.86 6.95
C THR A 188 32.55 -6.18 8.39
N ASN A 189 32.19 -5.32 9.34
CA ASN A 189 32.50 -5.54 10.75
C ASN A 189 31.77 -6.76 11.33
N LYS A 190 30.48 -6.91 11.01
CA LYS A 190 29.65 -8.01 11.53
C LYS A 190 30.13 -9.38 11.04
N PHE A 191 30.54 -9.46 9.79
CA PHE A 191 30.99 -10.71 9.16
C PHE A 191 32.52 -10.86 9.19
N ASN A 192 33.21 -9.95 9.90
CA ASN A 192 34.66 -9.96 10.07
C ASN A 192 35.41 -10.10 8.73
N LEU A 193 34.88 -9.46 7.68
CA LEU A 193 35.48 -9.47 6.36
C LEU A 193 36.79 -8.68 6.46
N GLU A 194 37.93 -9.37 6.28
CA GLU A 194 39.25 -8.74 6.41
C GLU A 194 39.34 -7.53 5.48
N TYR A 195 39.72 -6.38 6.04
CA TYR A 195 39.87 -5.13 5.31
C TYR A 195 40.82 -5.27 4.09
N GLU A 196 41.82 -6.17 4.20
CA GLU A 196 42.71 -6.55 3.10
C GLU A 196 41.98 -7.22 1.92
N TYR A 197 40.90 -7.97 2.14
CA TYR A 197 40.12 -8.62 1.08
C TYR A 197 39.31 -7.59 0.29
N LEU A 198 38.68 -6.64 0.98
CA LEU A 198 37.97 -5.50 0.36
C LEU A 198 38.93 -4.56 -0.39
N GLN A 199 40.15 -4.37 0.12
CA GLN A 199 41.18 -3.61 -0.56
C GLN A 199 41.79 -4.35 -1.76
N LYS A 200 41.96 -5.68 -1.68
CA LYS A 200 42.42 -6.49 -2.82
C LYS A 200 41.40 -6.44 -3.97
N MET A 201 40.10 -6.56 -3.68
CA MET A 201 39.03 -6.34 -4.68
C MET A 201 39.11 -4.96 -5.35
N ARG A 202 39.44 -3.89 -4.60
CA ARG A 202 39.67 -2.56 -5.20
C ARG A 202 40.81 -2.52 -6.23
N LEU A 203 41.85 -3.34 -6.05
CA LEU A 203 43.07 -3.32 -6.87
C LEU A 203 42.98 -4.25 -8.09
N THR A 204 42.21 -5.34 -8.00
CA THR A 204 41.99 -6.29 -9.10
C THR A 204 40.69 -5.99 -9.86
N LYS A 205 40.60 -4.81 -10.50
CA LYS A 205 39.55 -4.47 -11.51
C LYS A 205 38.06 -4.76 -11.18
N GLY A 206 37.70 -5.02 -9.93
CA GLY A 206 36.32 -5.30 -9.52
C GLY A 206 36.17 -5.03 -8.03
N ALA A 207 35.93 -3.77 -7.66
CA ALA A 207 35.53 -3.43 -6.30
C ALA A 207 34.30 -4.27 -5.90
N PRO A 208 34.06 -4.54 -4.61
CA PRO A 208 32.84 -5.23 -4.20
C PRO A 208 31.63 -4.49 -4.74
N TYR A 209 30.81 -5.20 -5.52
CA TYR A 209 29.66 -4.63 -6.18
C TYR A 209 28.48 -4.58 -5.21
N ILE A 210 27.73 -3.49 -5.28
CA ILE A 210 26.46 -3.40 -4.58
C ILE A 210 25.38 -3.72 -5.59
N TYR A 211 24.69 -4.82 -5.33
CA TYR A 211 23.56 -5.23 -6.15
C TYR A 211 22.28 -4.59 -5.61
N GLY A 212 21.66 -3.75 -6.44
CA GLY A 212 20.36 -3.16 -6.18
C GLY A 212 19.26 -3.91 -6.91
N LYS A 213 18.43 -4.63 -6.17
CA LYS A 213 17.18 -5.19 -6.72
C LYS A 213 16.03 -4.25 -6.38
N TYR A 214 15.33 -3.75 -7.38
CA TYR A 214 14.22 -2.82 -7.16
C TYR A 214 12.95 -3.23 -7.89
N SER A 215 11.81 -2.95 -7.27
CA SER A 215 10.49 -3.28 -7.81
C SER A 215 9.50 -2.15 -7.55
N GLU A 216 8.65 -1.89 -8.54
CA GLU A 216 7.55 -0.94 -8.41
C GLU A 216 6.56 -1.46 -7.34
N ILE A 217 6.12 -0.57 -6.46
CA ILE A 217 5.05 -0.86 -5.52
C ILE A 217 3.72 -0.69 -6.23
N ARG A 218 2.97 -1.79 -6.41
CA ARG A 218 1.57 -1.74 -6.84
C ARG A 218 0.68 -2.17 -5.68
N ILE A 219 -0.25 -1.30 -5.33
CA ILE A 219 -1.31 -1.57 -4.37
C ILE A 219 -2.56 -1.91 -5.18
N PHE A 220 -3.15 -3.07 -4.94
CA PHE A 220 -4.46 -3.46 -5.45
C PHE A 220 -5.47 -3.49 -4.31
#